data_AF-A0A1Y1LKK1-F1
#
_entry.id   AF-A0A1Y1LKK1-F1
#
_cell.length_a   1.000
_cell.length_b   1.000
_cell.length_c   1.000
_cell.angle_alpha   90.00
_cell.angle_beta   90.00
_cell.angle_gamma   90.00
#
_symmetry.space_group_name_H-M   'P 1'
#
loop_
_entity.id
_entity.type
_entity.pdbx_description
1 polymer ?
#
loop_
_entity_poly.entity_id
_entity_poly.type
_entity_poly.pdbx_seq_one_letter_code
_entity_poly.pdbx_strand_id
1 'polypeptide(L)'
;NGRKQLNSDSDRLVGKVDDLQDLIEDLRKDVVHRGVRPLPRQLEEVAKDITNLTKELKKMEEYMANEKPIWTKIWEKELEDVCQGRDELRLMEDLMVDLKDDLDKAS
;
A
#
# COMPACT_ATOMS: atom_id res chain seq x y z
N ASN A 1 12.06 -3.46 -4.22
CA ASN A 1 10.75 -4.03 -3.82
C ASN A 1 9.65 -3.05 -4.15
N GLY A 2 8.73 -3.42 -5.05
CA GLY A 2 7.63 -2.55 -5.49
C GLY A 2 6.79 -1.97 -4.35
N ARG A 3 6.57 -2.76 -3.28
CA ARG A 3 5.90 -2.29 -2.05
C ARG A 3 6.61 -1.12 -1.35
N LYS A 4 7.95 -1.14 -1.28
CA LYS A 4 8.71 -0.04 -0.66
C LYS A 4 8.62 1.23 -1.47
N GLN A 5 8.65 1.10 -2.79
CA GLN A 5 8.45 2.24 -3.70
C GLN A 5 7.04 2.80 -3.56
N LEU A 6 6.02 1.95 -3.56
CA LEU A 6 4.62 2.36 -3.37
C LEU A 6 4.44 3.15 -2.08
N ASN A 7 4.99 2.68 -0.95
CA ASN A 7 4.90 3.40 0.32
C ASN A 7 5.61 4.76 0.25
N SER A 8 6.84 4.80 -0.26
CA SER A 8 7.59 6.05 -0.36
C SER A 8 6.92 7.07 -1.27
N ASP A 9 6.33 6.63 -2.38
CA ASP A 9 5.59 7.50 -3.30
C ASP A 9 4.27 7.97 -2.68
N SER A 10 3.60 7.10 -1.90
CA SER A 10 2.41 7.44 -1.13
C SER A 10 2.69 8.54 -0.10
N ASP A 11 3.70 8.35 0.75
CA ASP A 11 4.03 9.29 1.82
C ASP A 11 4.40 10.67 1.24
N ARG A 12 5.17 10.66 0.14
CA ARG A 12 5.52 11.86 -0.60
C ARG A 12 4.30 12.57 -1.20
N LEU A 13 3.35 11.81 -1.76
CA LEU A 13 2.14 12.39 -2.35
C LEU A 13 1.21 12.98 -1.30
N VAL A 14 1.05 12.30 -0.16
CA VAL A 14 0.28 12.80 0.99
C VAL A 14 0.85 14.15 1.42
N GLY A 15 2.16 14.25 1.68
CA GLY A 15 2.78 15.50 2.11
C GLY A 15 2.57 16.65 1.12
N LYS A 16 2.72 16.40 -0.20
CA LYS A 16 2.48 17.45 -1.20
C LYS A 16 1.01 17.87 -1.30
N VAL A 17 0.07 16.94 -1.10
CA VAL A 17 -1.36 17.26 -1.12
C VAL A 17 -1.71 18.10 0.10
N ASP A 18 -1.16 17.77 1.27
CA ASP A 18 -1.34 18.55 2.50
C ASP A 18 -0.78 19.97 2.33
N ASP A 19 0.46 20.11 1.81
CA ASP A 19 1.07 21.42 1.54
C ASP A 19 0.20 22.29 0.60
N LEU A 20 -0.38 21.68 -0.44
CA LEU A 20 -1.27 22.36 -1.37
C LEU A 20 -2.59 22.75 -0.70
N GLN A 21 -3.15 21.89 0.14
CA GLN A 21 -4.38 22.18 0.88
C GLN A 21 -4.17 23.35 1.85
N ASP A 22 -3.06 23.37 2.57
CA ASP A 22 -2.70 24.45 3.48
C ASP A 22 -2.54 25.79 2.72
N LEU A 23 -1.84 25.77 1.58
CA LEU A 23 -1.70 26.95 0.73
C LEU A 23 -3.06 27.49 0.26
N ILE A 24 -3.94 26.61 -0.24
CA ILE A 24 -5.29 26.98 -0.69
C ILE A 24 -6.11 27.55 0.47
N GLU A 25 -6.01 26.94 1.64
CA GLU A 25 -6.73 27.38 2.84
C GLU A 25 -6.27 28.77 3.30
N ASP A 26 -4.98 29.05 3.27
CA ASP A 26 -4.45 30.37 3.61
C ASP A 26 -4.87 31.44 2.61
N LEU A 27 -4.84 31.15 1.30
CA LEU A 27 -5.39 32.04 0.28
C LEU A 27 -6.90 32.29 0.50
N ARG A 28 -7.66 31.26 0.90
CA ARG A 28 -9.09 31.38 1.21
C ARG A 28 -9.32 32.29 2.42
N LYS A 29 -8.54 32.14 3.49
CA LYS A 29 -8.63 32.99 4.69
C LYS A 29 -8.32 34.46 4.36
N ASP A 30 -7.32 34.72 3.53
CA ASP A 30 -6.97 36.09 3.11
C ASP A 30 -8.12 36.75 2.32
N VAL A 31 -8.79 35.99 1.45
CA VAL A 31 -9.99 36.46 0.74
C VAL A 31 -11.13 36.75 1.70
N VAL A 32 -11.49 35.75 2.53
CA VAL A 32 -12.71 35.78 3.33
C VAL A 32 -12.62 36.75 4.50
N HIS A 33 -11.48 36.76 5.20
CA HIS A 33 -11.33 37.55 6.43
C HIS A 33 -10.65 38.90 6.23
N ARG A 34 -9.80 39.03 5.20
CA ARG A 34 -9.03 40.25 4.95
C ARG A 34 -9.45 40.99 3.68
N GLY A 35 -10.31 40.41 2.85
CA GLY A 35 -10.73 40.99 1.57
C GLY A 35 -9.60 41.10 0.54
N VAL A 36 -8.49 40.39 0.76
CA VAL A 36 -7.31 40.44 -0.13
C VAL A 36 -7.52 39.45 -1.25
N ARG A 37 -7.40 39.93 -2.50
CA ARG A 37 -7.48 39.06 -3.68
C ARG A 37 -6.13 38.38 -3.91
N PRO A 38 -6.09 37.04 -4.11
CA PRO A 38 -4.88 36.33 -4.47
C PRO A 38 -4.26 36.88 -5.74
N LEU A 39 -2.94 36.93 -5.78
CA LEU A 39 -2.22 37.36 -6.98
C LEU A 39 -2.43 36.34 -8.10
N PRO A 40 -2.57 36.77 -9.37
CA PRO A 40 -2.70 35.85 -10.50
C PRO A 40 -1.63 34.77 -10.53
N ARG A 41 -0.38 35.13 -10.19
CA ARG A 41 0.75 34.19 -10.11
C ARG A 41 0.53 33.08 -9.08
N GLN A 42 -0.06 33.38 -7.92
CA GLN A 42 -0.34 32.37 -6.89
C GLN A 42 -1.41 31.39 -7.37
N LEU A 43 -2.43 31.88 -8.07
CA LEU A 43 -3.48 31.03 -8.66
C LEU A 43 -2.91 30.14 -9.77
N GLU A 44 -2.00 30.65 -10.59
CA GLU A 44 -1.29 29.88 -11.61
C GLU A 44 -0.40 28.79 -10.99
N GLU A 45 0.33 29.10 -9.92
CA GLU A 45 1.14 28.14 -9.15
C GLU A 45 0.25 27.02 -8.58
N VAL A 46 -0.84 27.36 -7.88
CA VAL A 46 -1.82 26.39 -7.36
C VAL A 46 -2.40 25.52 -8.48
N ALA A 47 -2.82 26.11 -9.60
CA ALA A 47 -3.39 25.35 -10.72
C ALA A 47 -2.38 24.36 -11.33
N LYS A 48 -1.11 24.77 -11.42
CA LYS A 48 -0.01 23.92 -11.89
C LYS A 48 0.23 22.75 -10.92
N ASP A 49 0.23 23.02 -9.62
CA ASP A 49 0.45 21.99 -8.60
C ASP A 49 -0.70 20.98 -8.55
N ILE A 50 -1.96 21.43 -8.64
CA ILE A 50 -3.13 20.57 -8.81
C ILE A 50 -2.95 19.65 -10.02
N THR A 51 -2.56 20.22 -11.17
CA THR A 51 -2.38 19.45 -12.41
C THR A 51 -1.28 18.41 -12.28
N ASN A 52 -0.16 18.75 -11.63
CA ASN A 52 0.95 17.84 -11.43
C ASN A 52 0.59 16.72 -10.45
N LEU A 53 0.00 17.06 -9.31
CA LEU A 53 -0.43 16.08 -8.31
C LEU A 53 -1.49 15.14 -8.85
N THR A 54 -2.44 15.64 -9.64
CA THR A 54 -3.43 14.79 -10.32
C THR A 54 -2.76 13.77 -11.23
N LYS A 55 -1.72 14.17 -11.98
CA LYS A 55 -0.95 13.24 -12.83
C LYS A 55 -0.16 12.23 -12.01
N GLU A 56 0.46 12.65 -10.91
CA GLU A 56 1.20 11.75 -10.02
C GLU A 56 0.29 10.73 -9.33
N LEU A 57 -0.88 11.16 -8.84
CA LEU A 57 -1.91 10.28 -8.25
C LEU A 57 -2.39 9.24 -9.27
N LYS A 58 -2.69 9.67 -10.50
CA LYS A 58 -3.11 8.75 -11.58
C LYS A 58 -2.05 7.69 -11.88
N LYS A 59 -0.77 8.08 -11.94
CA LYS A 59 0.33 7.14 -12.14
C LYS A 59 0.44 6.13 -11.00
N MET A 60 0.22 6.58 -9.76
CA MET A 60 0.24 5.70 -8.60
C MET A 60 -0.94 4.72 -8.62
N GLU A 61 -2.13 5.18 -9.00
CA GLU A 61 -3.30 4.32 -9.20
C GLU A 61 -3.05 3.24 -10.27
N GLU A 62 -2.50 3.63 -11.43
CA GLU A 62 -2.11 2.71 -12.50
C GLU A 62 -1.05 1.70 -12.03
N TYR A 63 -0.04 2.16 -11.27
CA TYR A 63 0.98 1.28 -10.69
C TYR A 63 0.37 0.25 -9.72
N MET A 64 -0.53 0.70 -8.82
CA MET A 64 -1.23 -0.19 -7.90
C MET A 64 -2.09 -1.22 -8.64
N ALA A 65 -2.80 -0.82 -9.69
CA ALA A 65 -3.62 -1.71 -10.49
C ALA A 65 -2.81 -2.83 -11.15
N ASN A 66 -1.58 -2.52 -11.59
CA ASN A 66 -0.67 -3.48 -12.21
C ASN A 66 0.01 -4.41 -11.20
N GLU A 67 0.45 -3.88 -10.06
CA GLU A 67 1.21 -4.65 -9.07
C GLU A 67 0.33 -5.51 -8.15
N LYS A 68 -0.86 -5.02 -7.80
CA LYS A 68 -1.80 -5.73 -6.91
C LYS A 68 -2.01 -7.19 -7.30
N PRO A 69 -2.40 -7.56 -8.54
CA PRO A 69 -2.61 -8.96 -8.90
C PRO A 69 -1.32 -9.80 -8.81
N ILE A 70 -0.15 -9.19 -9.09
CA ILE A 70 1.14 -9.87 -9.00
C ILE A 70 1.44 -10.22 -7.54
N TRP A 71 1.32 -9.26 -6.63
CA TRP A 71 1.57 -9.50 -5.22
C TRP A 71 0.55 -10.46 -4.61
N THR A 72 -0.73 -10.32 -4.95
CA THR A 72 -1.77 -11.26 -4.54
C THR A 72 -1.42 -12.68 -4.94
N LYS A 73 -1.01 -12.92 -6.20
CA LYS A 73 -0.61 -14.24 -6.65
C LYS A 73 0.62 -14.80 -5.91
N ILE A 74 1.59 -13.95 -5.59
CA ILE A 74 2.76 -14.36 -4.81
C ILE A 74 2.33 -14.79 -3.40
N TRP A 75 1.50 -13.98 -2.73
CA TRP A 75 1.05 -14.30 -1.38
C TRP A 75 0.16 -15.54 -1.35
N GLU A 76 -0.72 -15.71 -2.32
CA GLU A 76 -1.55 -16.92 -2.45
C GLU A 76 -0.68 -18.17 -2.51
N LYS A 77 0.36 -18.16 -3.35
CA LYS A 77 1.31 -19.27 -3.44
C LYS A 77 2.08 -19.48 -2.14
N GLU A 78 2.63 -18.41 -1.54
CA GLU A 78 3.38 -18.52 -0.29
C GLU A 78 2.51 -19.07 0.85
N LEU A 79 1.22 -18.70 0.90
CA LEU A 79 0.28 -19.22 1.88
C LEU A 79 -0.10 -20.68 1.61
N GLU A 80 -0.28 -21.05 0.35
CA GLU A 80 -0.52 -22.44 -0.06
C GLU A 80 0.66 -23.34 0.35
N ASP A 81 1.90 -22.91 0.05
CA ASP A 81 3.13 -23.63 0.41
C ASP A 81 3.22 -23.82 1.95
N VAL A 82 2.83 -22.79 2.74
CA VAL A 82 2.80 -22.88 4.21
C VAL A 82 1.72 -23.86 4.70
N CYS A 83 0.53 -23.85 4.10
CA CYS A 83 -0.54 -24.79 4.45
C CYS A 83 -0.13 -26.23 4.15
N GLN A 84 0.39 -26.47 2.96
CA GLN A 84 0.88 -27.79 2.55
C GLN A 84 1.96 -28.30 3.51
N GLY A 85 2.96 -27.47 3.84
CA GLY A 85 4.02 -27.88 4.78
C GLY A 85 3.50 -28.22 6.18
N ARG A 86 2.42 -27.58 6.64
CA ARG A 86 1.77 -27.92 7.92
C ARG A 86 1.03 -29.25 7.85
N ASP A 87 0.30 -29.49 6.77
CA ASP A 87 -0.45 -30.73 6.58
C ASP A 87 0.50 -31.93 6.46
N GLU A 88 1.62 -31.77 5.74
CA GLU A 88 2.68 -32.77 5.65
C GLU A 88 3.31 -33.07 7.03
N LEU A 89 3.61 -32.03 7.81
CA LEU A 89 4.16 -32.22 9.15
C LEU A 89 3.19 -32.99 10.06
N ARG A 90 1.90 -32.62 10.03
CA ARG A 90 0.88 -33.31 10.82
C ARG A 90 0.76 -34.79 10.43
N LEU A 91 0.78 -35.10 9.13
CA LEU A 91 0.77 -36.48 8.66
C LEU A 91 1.96 -37.28 9.21
N MET A 92 3.14 -36.65 9.27
CA MET A 92 4.33 -37.28 9.85
C MET A 92 4.23 -37.44 11.37
N GLU A 93 3.62 -36.49 12.07
CA GLU A 93 3.35 -36.60 13.52
C GLU A 93 2.40 -37.76 13.83
N ASP A 94 1.29 -37.87 13.09
CA ASP A 94 0.33 -38.97 13.22
C ASP A 94 1.00 -40.33 12.92
N LEU A 95 1.78 -40.42 11.85
CA LEU A 95 2.56 -41.62 11.52
C LEU A 95 3.54 -42.02 12.64
N MET A 96 4.19 -41.05 13.29
CA MET A 96 5.12 -41.33 14.39
C MET A 96 4.41 -41.85 15.64
N VAL A 97 3.15 -41.49 15.86
CA VAL A 97 2.32 -42.07 16.94
C VAL A 97 1.99 -43.52 16.61
N ASP A 98 1.48 -43.78 15.40
CA ASP A 98 1.12 -45.13 14.95
C ASP A 98 2.30 -46.10 15.06
N LEU A 99 3.49 -45.68 14.59
CA LEU A 99 4.70 -46.52 14.64
C LEU A 99 5.16 -46.81 16.08
N LYS A 100 4.97 -45.89 17.02
CA LYS A 100 5.30 -46.12 18.43
C LYS A 100 4.32 -47.11 19.05
N ASP A 101 3.03 -46.92 18.81
CA ASP A 101 1.98 -47.82 19.29
C ASP A 101 2.17 -49.25 18.77
N ASP A 102 2.60 -49.39 17.51
CA ASP A 102 2.88 -50.70 16.91
C ASP A 102 4.11 -51.38 17.52
N LEU A 103 5.15 -50.62 17.89
CA LEU A 103 6.30 -51.15 18.62
C LEU A 103 5.94 -51.58 20.04
N ASP A 104 5.18 -50.78 20.77
CA ASP A 104 4.76 -51.08 22.14
C ASP A 104 3.86 -52.32 22.21
N LYS A 105 3.02 -52.56 21.19
CA LYS A 105 2.20 -53.79 21.07
C LYS A 105 3.02 -55.04 20.74
N ALA A 106 4.19 -54.87 20.12
CA ALA A 106 5.06 -55.97 19.71
C ALA A 106 6.06 -56.40 20.78
N SER A 107 6.28 -55.57 21.82
CA SER A 107 7.13 -55.86 22.99
C SER A 107 6.38 -56.58 24.10
#